data_AF-A0A968QPZ5-F1
#
_entry.id   AF-A0A968QPZ5-F1
#
_cell.length_a   1.000
_cell.length_b   1.000
_cell.length_c   1.000
_cell.angle_alpha   90.00
_cell.angle_beta   90.00
_cell.angle_gamma   90.00
#
_symmetry.space_group_name_H-M   'P 1'
#
loop_
_entity.id
_entity.type
_entity.pdbx_description
1 polymer ?
#
loop_
_entity_poly.entity_id
_entity_poly.type
_entity_poly.pdbx_seq_one_letter_code
_entity_poly.pdbx_strand_id
1 'polypeptide(L)'
;AFSEDTRFRRKAIWACTKTSLSLIPEGHEREFMAFVRPGFDRPSFSRTFLSIFNKSPFKMTGSRHGEDRACVGCNSCVNVCPVDILPNFAFKCVLADELEESLAHGMLDCAECGLCSYVCPSKIEICDILKTAKAKYYQEQMQ
;
A
#
# COMPACT_ATOMS: atom_id res chain seq x y z
N ALA A 1 -8.59 17.34 20.25
CA ALA A 1 -7.56 18.16 20.92
C ALA A 1 -6.26 17.37 21.00
N PHE A 2 -5.37 17.58 20.04
CA PHE A 2 -3.93 17.40 20.24
C PHE A 2 -3.30 18.67 19.69
N SER A 3 -3.40 19.71 20.52
CA SER A 3 -2.66 20.95 20.38
C SER A 3 -1.18 20.62 20.50
N GLU A 4 -0.42 21.03 19.49
CA GLU A 4 0.90 21.62 19.66
C GLU A 4 1.88 20.87 20.55
N ASP A 5 2.56 19.87 20.00
CA ASP A 5 3.99 19.72 20.29
C ASP A 5 4.78 19.32 19.03
N THR A 6 4.80 20.25 18.08
CA THR A 6 5.52 20.21 16.81
C THR A 6 7.01 20.50 17.00
N ARG A 7 7.68 19.84 17.94
CA ARG A 7 9.13 20.05 18.16
C ARG A 7 9.95 18.80 18.50
N PHE A 8 9.60 17.63 17.96
CA PHE A 8 10.52 16.49 17.88
C PHE A 8 10.88 16.21 16.41
N ARG A 9 11.94 16.91 15.96
CA ARG A 9 12.75 16.76 14.72
C ARG A 9 12.05 16.15 13.48
N ARG A 10 11.92 17.01 12.45
CA ARG A 10 11.44 16.82 11.05
C ARG A 10 11.98 15.60 10.24
N LYS A 11 12.02 14.38 10.80
CA LYS A 11 12.60 13.18 10.15
C LYS A 11 11.84 11.88 10.45
N ALA A 12 10.63 11.94 10.99
CA ALA A 12 9.88 10.74 11.38
C ALA A 12 8.39 10.89 11.10
N ILE A 13 7.80 9.86 10.51
CA ILE A 13 6.36 9.70 10.30
C ILE A 13 5.80 9.01 11.54
N TRP A 14 4.67 9.52 12.02
CA TRP A 14 3.98 9.05 13.20
C TRP A 14 2.65 8.43 12.77
N ALA A 15 2.45 7.15 13.05
CA ALA A 15 1.14 6.51 12.91
C ALA A 15 0.59 6.23 14.30
N CYS A 16 -0.46 6.93 14.69
CA CYS A 16 -1.16 6.73 15.96
C CYS A 16 -2.40 5.89 15.70
N THR A 17 -2.36 4.62 16.13
CA THR A 17 -3.58 3.83 16.27
C THR A 17 -4.17 4.07 17.66
N LYS A 18 -5.43 3.68 17.90
CA LYS A 18 -6.08 3.88 19.21
C LYS A 18 -5.31 3.26 20.39
N THR A 19 -4.39 2.34 20.15
CA THR A 19 -3.67 1.57 21.19
C THR A 19 -2.16 1.54 21.05
N SER A 20 -1.58 1.93 19.92
CA SER A 20 -0.12 1.96 19.73
C SER A 20 0.35 3.13 18.86
N LEU A 21 1.52 3.66 19.21
CA LEU A 21 2.21 4.71 18.46
C LEU A 21 3.42 4.10 17.74
N SER A 22 3.40 4.14 16.42
CA SER A 22 4.49 3.66 15.57
C SER A 22 5.34 4.83 15.08
N LEU A 23 6.62 4.80 15.42
CA LEU A 23 7.65 5.74 14.99
C LEU A 23 8.42 5.15 13.82
N ILE A 24 8.24 5.71 12.61
CA ILE A 24 8.94 5.25 11.40
C ILE A 24 9.85 6.37 10.89
N PRO A 25 11.13 6.09 10.58
CA PRO A 25 12.01 7.10 10.00
C PRO A 25 11.53 7.51 8.60
N GLU A 26 11.54 8.81 8.32
CA GLU A 26 11.30 9.35 6.99
C GLU A 26 12.46 8.98 6.07
N GLY A 27 12.19 8.12 5.09
CA GLY A 27 13.16 7.77 4.06
C GLY A 27 13.14 8.82 2.94
N HIS A 28 14.10 9.74 2.97
CA HIS A 28 14.25 10.81 1.96
C HIS A 28 15.34 10.51 0.92
N GLU A 29 16.00 9.36 1.02
CA GLU A 29 17.14 9.00 0.18
C GLU A 29 16.65 8.47 -1.16
N ARG A 30 17.01 9.16 -2.25
CA ARG A 30 16.85 8.63 -3.60
C ARG A 30 17.92 7.57 -3.81
N GLU A 31 17.52 6.30 -3.73
CA GLU A 31 18.40 5.19 -4.07
C GLU A 31 18.78 5.25 -5.54
N PHE A 32 20.08 5.30 -5.82
CA PHE A 32 20.61 5.22 -7.17
C PHE A 32 20.17 3.90 -7.83
N MET A 33 19.59 4.00 -9.04
CA MET A 33 19.08 2.86 -9.81
C MET A 33 18.16 1.93 -9.01
N ALA A 34 17.19 2.49 -8.29
CA ALA A 34 16.32 1.72 -7.41
C ALA A 34 15.65 0.50 -8.09
N PHE A 35 15.30 0.55 -9.37
CA PHE A 35 14.68 -0.59 -10.06
C PHE A 35 15.65 -1.73 -10.42
N VAL A 36 16.91 -1.41 -10.74
CA VAL A 36 17.91 -2.39 -11.24
C VAL A 36 18.77 -2.95 -10.10
N ARG A 37 18.85 -2.26 -8.97
CA ARG A 37 19.65 -2.69 -7.82
C ARG A 37 19.10 -4.01 -7.28
N PRO A 38 19.90 -5.09 -7.20
CA PRO A 38 19.41 -6.40 -6.78
C PRO A 38 19.04 -6.48 -5.29
N GLY A 39 19.17 -5.36 -4.56
CA GLY A 39 18.52 -5.07 -3.28
C GLY A 39 18.67 -6.15 -2.22
N PHE A 40 19.74 -6.10 -1.44
CA PHE A 40 19.95 -7.02 -0.29
C PHE A 40 19.10 -6.66 0.93
N ASP A 41 18.63 -5.42 1.01
CA ASP A 41 17.92 -4.82 2.14
C ASP A 41 16.43 -4.56 1.86
N ARG A 42 15.87 -5.16 0.80
CA ARG A 42 14.51 -4.87 0.37
C ARG A 42 13.52 -5.98 0.74
N PRO A 43 12.43 -5.64 1.44
CA PRO A 43 11.34 -6.59 1.60
C PRO A 43 10.68 -6.80 0.23
N SER A 44 10.81 -8.00 -0.31
CA SER A 44 10.13 -8.39 -1.54
C SER A 44 9.30 -9.64 -1.34
N PHE A 45 8.05 -9.56 -1.78
CA PHE A 45 7.18 -10.71 -1.87
C PHE A 45 7.59 -11.64 -3.02
N SER A 46 8.00 -11.07 -4.16
CA SER A 46 8.58 -11.87 -5.23
C SER A 46 10.03 -12.22 -4.88
N ARG A 47 10.42 -13.48 -5.12
CA ARG A 47 11.79 -13.98 -4.93
C ARG A 47 12.82 -13.41 -5.93
N THR A 48 12.55 -12.22 -6.47
CA THR A 48 13.35 -11.57 -7.51
C THR A 48 14.55 -10.79 -6.94
N PHE A 49 14.52 -10.43 -5.65
CA PHE A 49 15.59 -9.69 -4.98
C PHE A 49 16.57 -10.61 -4.23
N LEU A 50 17.83 -10.19 -4.12
CA LEU A 50 18.90 -10.90 -3.39
C LEU A 50 18.68 -10.92 -1.87
N SER A 51 17.66 -10.22 -1.36
CA SER A 51 17.20 -10.32 0.03
C SER A 51 16.83 -11.74 0.50
N ILE A 52 16.76 -12.73 -0.39
CA ILE A 52 16.66 -14.15 -0.02
C ILE A 52 17.90 -14.64 0.75
N PHE A 53 19.08 -14.11 0.42
CA PHE A 53 20.35 -14.54 1.02
C PHE A 53 20.61 -13.92 2.40
N ASN A 54 19.88 -12.87 2.79
CA ASN A 54 19.98 -12.25 4.09
C ASN A 54 18.61 -12.10 4.74
N LYS A 55 18.32 -12.92 5.75
CA LYS A 55 17.05 -12.90 6.51
C LYS A 55 17.06 -11.94 7.70
N SER A 56 18.06 -11.07 7.82
CA SER A 56 18.09 -10.06 8.89
C SER A 56 16.83 -9.18 8.87
N PRO A 57 16.32 -8.72 10.02
CA PRO A 57 15.15 -7.83 10.06
C PRO A 57 15.42 -6.57 9.23
N PHE A 58 14.55 -6.31 8.25
CA PHE A 58 14.67 -5.16 7.35
C PHE A 58 14.31 -3.86 8.07
N LYS A 59 15.08 -2.80 7.82
CA LYS A 59 14.77 -1.45 8.32
C LYS A 59 13.67 -0.85 7.44
N MET A 60 12.44 -0.82 7.96
CA MET A 60 11.32 -0.21 7.26
C MET A 60 11.42 1.33 7.34
N THR A 61 11.31 1.99 6.20
CA THR A 61 11.27 3.45 6.06
C THR A 61 9.97 3.86 5.38
N GLY A 62 9.57 5.13 5.51
CA GLY A 62 8.41 5.69 4.80
C GLY A 62 8.59 5.93 3.30
N SER A 63 9.65 5.40 2.67
CA SER A 63 9.95 5.67 1.25
C SER A 63 9.18 4.73 0.31
N ARG A 64 8.72 5.25 -0.84
CA ARG A 64 8.05 4.45 -1.89
C ARG A 64 9.04 3.80 -2.89
N HIS A 65 10.36 3.89 -2.62
CA HIS A 65 11.46 3.33 -3.43
C HIS A 65 11.37 3.58 -4.96
N GLY A 66 10.79 4.71 -5.38
CA GLY A 66 10.69 5.09 -6.79
C GLY A 66 9.43 5.88 -7.14
N GLU A 67 9.22 6.05 -8.44
CA GLU A 67 8.05 6.69 -9.05
C GLU A 67 6.86 5.73 -9.18
N ASP A 68 5.67 6.30 -9.41
CA ASP A 68 4.47 5.53 -9.68
C ASP A 68 4.62 4.72 -10.98
N ARG A 69 4.31 3.42 -10.90
CA ARG A 69 4.42 2.50 -12.04
C ARG A 69 3.05 1.93 -12.37
N ALA A 70 2.84 1.61 -13.65
CA ALA A 70 1.64 0.90 -14.07
C ALA A 70 1.54 -0.48 -13.41
N CYS A 71 0.32 -0.99 -13.28
CA CYS A 71 0.09 -2.35 -12.80
C CYS A 71 0.58 -3.36 -13.85
N VAL A 72 1.51 -4.24 -13.45
CA VAL A 72 2.05 -5.30 -14.32
C VAL A 72 1.18 -6.57 -14.36
N GLY A 73 0.05 -6.60 -13.65
CA GLY A 73 -0.86 -7.75 -13.64
C GLY A 73 -0.32 -9.00 -12.92
N CYS A 74 0.58 -8.83 -11.94
CA CYS A 74 1.23 -9.95 -11.25
C CYS A 74 0.34 -10.80 -10.33
N ASN A 75 -0.91 -10.37 -10.05
CA ASN A 75 -1.87 -11.04 -9.15
C ASN A 75 -1.42 -11.28 -7.69
N SER A 76 -0.28 -10.74 -7.25
CA SER A 76 0.20 -10.88 -5.87
C SER A 76 -0.77 -10.33 -4.82
N CYS A 77 -1.60 -9.34 -5.18
CA CYS A 77 -2.60 -8.77 -4.29
C CYS A 77 -3.76 -9.73 -3.95
N VAL A 78 -4.08 -10.68 -4.84
CA VAL A 78 -5.11 -11.70 -4.59
C VAL A 78 -4.61 -12.70 -3.55
N ASN A 79 -3.37 -13.17 -3.69
CA ASN A 79 -2.78 -14.20 -2.83
C ASN A 79 -2.62 -13.80 -1.35
N VAL A 80 -2.64 -12.50 -1.04
CA VAL A 80 -2.42 -11.97 0.32
C VAL A 80 -3.70 -11.40 0.91
N CYS A 81 -4.80 -11.39 0.15
CA CYS A 81 -6.05 -10.85 0.64
C CYS A 81 -6.67 -11.80 1.69
N PRO A 82 -7.00 -11.34 2.92
CA PRO A 82 -7.57 -12.20 3.95
C PRO A 82 -9.07 -12.50 3.74
N VAL A 83 -9.74 -11.75 2.85
CA VAL A 83 -11.18 -11.85 2.57
C VAL A 83 -11.46 -12.43 1.18
N ASP A 84 -10.44 -12.94 0.49
CA ASP A 84 -10.53 -13.60 -0.83
C ASP A 84 -11.29 -12.80 -1.91
N ILE A 85 -11.25 -11.47 -1.86
CA ILE A 85 -11.73 -10.62 -2.96
C ILE A 85 -10.73 -10.62 -4.13
N LEU A 86 -11.08 -9.95 -5.22
CA LEU A 86 -10.18 -9.74 -6.37
C LEU A 86 -9.71 -8.28 -6.45
N PRO A 87 -8.71 -7.85 -5.65
CA PRO A 87 -8.31 -6.44 -5.62
C PRO A 87 -7.85 -5.96 -6.99
N ASN A 88 -7.16 -6.82 -7.76
CA ASN A 88 -6.63 -6.46 -9.08
C ASN A 88 -7.71 -6.01 -10.06
N PHE A 89 -8.88 -6.65 -10.04
CA PHE A 89 -10.00 -6.27 -10.88
C PHE A 89 -10.79 -5.12 -10.25
N ALA A 90 -11.10 -5.21 -8.96
CA ALA A 90 -11.86 -4.18 -8.25
C ALA A 90 -11.25 -2.78 -8.40
N PHE A 91 -9.93 -2.62 -8.23
CA PHE A 91 -9.28 -1.32 -8.38
C PHE A 91 -9.25 -0.83 -9.83
N LYS A 92 -9.15 -1.75 -10.81
CA LYS A 92 -9.15 -1.38 -12.23
C LYS A 92 -10.51 -0.87 -12.68
N CYS A 93 -11.59 -1.55 -12.27
CA CYS A 93 -12.95 -1.11 -12.52
C CYS A 93 -13.20 0.27 -11.90
N VAL A 94 -12.71 0.51 -10.66
CA VAL A 94 -12.77 1.85 -10.04
C VAL A 94 -12.02 2.91 -10.85
N LEU A 95 -10.85 2.59 -11.40
CA LEU A 95 -10.08 3.51 -12.26
C LEU A 95 -10.74 3.74 -13.62
N ALA A 96 -11.57 2.80 -14.08
CA ALA A 96 -12.38 2.90 -15.30
C ALA A 96 -13.75 3.56 -15.05
N ASP A 97 -14.04 4.01 -13.83
CA ASP A 97 -15.35 4.52 -13.39
C ASP A 97 -16.51 3.49 -13.54
N GLU A 98 -16.18 2.19 -13.58
CA GLU A 98 -17.14 1.08 -13.64
C GLU A 98 -17.42 0.53 -12.23
N LEU A 99 -18.35 1.19 -11.52
CA LEU A 99 -18.68 0.82 -10.14
C LEU A 99 -19.39 -0.53 -10.02
N GLU A 100 -20.29 -0.85 -10.95
CA GLU A 100 -21.09 -2.09 -10.91
C GLU A 100 -20.21 -3.34 -11.00
N GLU A 101 -19.22 -3.36 -11.90
CA GLU A 101 -18.24 -4.44 -11.97
C GLU A 101 -17.34 -4.49 -10.73
N SER A 102 -16.95 -3.33 -10.19
CA SER A 102 -16.14 -3.28 -8.97
C SER A 102 -16.88 -3.90 -7.78
N LEU A 103 -18.19 -3.65 -7.66
CA LEU A 103 -19.05 -4.25 -6.66
C LEU A 103 -19.10 -5.77 -6.81
N ALA A 104 -19.25 -6.27 -8.04
CA ALA A 104 -19.23 -7.71 -8.31
C ALA A 104 -17.90 -8.38 -7.93
N HIS A 105 -16.79 -7.62 -7.93
CA HIS A 105 -15.47 -8.09 -7.52
C HIS A 105 -15.16 -7.94 -6.02
N GLY A 106 -16.15 -7.57 -5.20
CA GLY A 106 -16.03 -7.53 -3.74
C GLY A 106 -15.50 -6.20 -3.18
N MET A 107 -15.74 -5.08 -3.87
CA MET A 107 -15.33 -3.75 -3.39
C MET A 107 -15.84 -3.44 -1.97
N LEU A 108 -17.08 -3.82 -1.65
CA LEU A 108 -17.69 -3.54 -0.35
C LEU A 108 -17.14 -4.42 0.79
N ASP A 109 -16.72 -5.64 0.46
CA ASP A 109 -16.21 -6.65 1.39
C ASP A 109 -14.76 -6.38 1.83
N CYS A 110 -14.10 -5.39 1.22
CA CYS A 110 -12.74 -5.02 1.57
C CYS A 110 -12.63 -4.59 3.05
N ALA A 111 -11.78 -5.30 3.80
CA ALA A 111 -11.48 -5.05 5.22
C ALA A 111 -10.43 -3.94 5.46
N GLU A 112 -9.99 -3.24 4.41
CA GLU A 112 -9.11 -2.07 4.52
C GLU A 112 -7.73 -2.33 5.19
N CYS A 113 -7.26 -3.57 5.14
CA CYS A 113 -6.04 -4.02 5.83
C CYS A 113 -4.71 -3.48 5.24
N GLY A 114 -4.69 -2.98 4.01
CA GLY A 114 -3.48 -2.41 3.38
C GLY A 114 -2.42 -3.41 2.87
N LEU A 115 -2.64 -4.71 3.04
CA LEU A 115 -1.68 -5.74 2.61
C LEU A 115 -1.44 -5.75 1.09
N CYS A 116 -2.48 -5.47 0.30
CA CYS A 116 -2.41 -5.41 -1.15
C CYS A 116 -1.49 -4.28 -1.66
N SER A 117 -1.52 -3.10 -1.01
CA SER A 117 -0.62 -1.98 -1.34
C SER A 117 0.83 -2.30 -0.99
N TYR A 118 1.06 -2.97 0.15
CA TYR A 118 2.41 -3.32 0.60
C TYR A 118 3.13 -4.28 -0.35
N VAL A 119 2.42 -5.33 -0.78
CA VAL A 119 2.95 -6.41 -1.62
C VAL A 119 3.08 -6.01 -3.10
N CYS A 120 2.39 -4.95 -3.53
CA CYS A 120 2.42 -4.51 -4.91
C CYS A 120 3.84 -4.08 -5.35
N PRO A 121 4.44 -4.70 -6.39
CA PRO A 121 5.76 -4.32 -6.88
C PRO A 121 5.75 -2.90 -7.48
N SER A 122 4.60 -2.46 -8.00
CA SER A 122 4.40 -1.13 -8.54
C SER A 122 4.12 -0.06 -7.47
N LYS A 123 3.98 -0.45 -6.18
CA LYS A 123 3.66 0.44 -5.06
C LYS A 123 2.42 1.31 -5.27
N ILE A 124 1.40 0.70 -5.88
CA ILE A 124 0.07 1.30 -6.07
C ILE A 124 -0.67 1.23 -4.74
N GLU A 125 -1.27 2.34 -4.32
CA GLU A 125 -2.06 2.42 -3.09
C GLU A 125 -3.49 1.89 -3.29
N ILE A 126 -3.60 0.59 -3.59
CA ILE A 126 -4.87 -0.11 -3.86
C ILE A 126 -5.86 0.08 -2.71
N CYS A 127 -5.39 -0.01 -1.47
CA CYS A 127 -6.24 0.15 -0.28
C CYS A 127 -6.91 1.52 -0.23
N ASP A 128 -6.16 2.60 -0.51
CA ASP A 128 -6.69 3.96 -0.45
C ASP A 128 -7.65 4.26 -1.61
N ILE A 129 -7.39 3.70 -2.79
CA ILE A 129 -8.30 3.76 -3.94
C ILE A 129 -9.65 3.10 -3.58
N LEU A 130 -9.63 1.88 -3.04
CA LEU A 130 -10.84 1.16 -2.65
C LEU A 130 -11.59 1.85 -1.51
N LYS A 131 -10.88 2.38 -0.50
CA LYS A 131 -11.48 3.20 0.56
C LYS A 131 -12.22 4.41 0.01
N THR A 132 -11.58 5.12 -0.91
CA THR A 132 -12.16 6.32 -1.52
C THR A 132 -13.39 5.96 -2.35
N ALA A 133 -13.33 4.89 -3.15
CA ALA A 133 -14.47 4.41 -3.92
C ALA A 133 -15.65 3.98 -3.02
N LYS A 134 -15.37 3.22 -1.95
CA LYS A 134 -16.38 2.83 -0.96
C LYS A 134 -17.02 4.03 -0.29
N ALA A 135 -16.23 5.06 0.06
CA ALA A 135 -16.76 6.30 0.63
C ALA A 135 -17.67 7.06 -0.35
N LYS A 136 -17.26 7.17 -1.63
CA LYS A 136 -18.09 7.79 -2.69
C LYS A 136 -19.43 7.06 -2.86
N TYR A 137 -19.39 5.74 -2.94
CA TYR A 137 -20.59 4.91 -3.07
C TYR A 137 -21.60 5.19 -1.93
N TYR A 138 -21.15 5.25 -0.67
CA TYR A 138 -22.06 5.56 0.44
C TYR A 138 -22.63 6.98 0.39
N GLN A 139 -21.88 7.95 -0.13
CA GLN A 139 -22.39 9.32 -0.30
C GLN A 139 -23.54 9.36 -1.31
N GLU A 140 -23.40 8.64 -2.42
CA GLU A 140 -24.44 8.53 -3.46
C GLU A 140 -25.71 7.84 -2.95
N GLN A 141 -25.59 6.86 -2.05
CA GLN A 141 -26.75 6.18 -1.45
C GLN A 141 -27.48 7.03 -0.38
N MET A 142 -26.81 8.04 0.17
CA MET A 142 -27.39 8.95 1.18
C MET A 142 -28.13 10.14 0.57
N GLN A 143 -27.97 10.37 -0.74
CA GLN A 143 -28.69 11.40 -1.51
C GLN A 143 -30.02 10.88 -2.02
#